data_AF-A0AAV4YGX7-F1
#
_entry.id   AF-A0AAV4YGX7-F1
#
_cell.length_a   1.000
_cell.length_b   1.000
_cell.length_c   1.000
_cell.angle_alpha   90.00
_cell.angle_beta   90.00
_cell.angle_gamma   90.00
#
_symmetry.space_group_name_H-M   'P 1'
#
loop_
_entity.id
_entity.type
_entity.pdbx_description
1 polymer ?
#
loop_
_entity_poly.entity_id
_entity_poly.type
_entity_poly.pdbx_seq_one_letter_code
_entity_poly.pdbx_strand_id
1 'polypeptide(L)'
;MLIDSGSEMSFITIELTHELKLPVIRKHRLSIYLLGGTRNSMRGTKREFDVYQMRIRSKPNPCTDLEVKILATDLISGMFIQDPSKCQKIRKFMHERGWMPEDSSPNNEKKNIRLGAEYFRSIQSGTVTKLDENLFVSPTIFGFTFMDKIDQGNARVIVLFLSRKDTKSFDL
;
A
#
# COMPACT_ATOMS: atom_id res chain seq x y z
N MET A 1 5.46 -1.32 1.92
CA MET A 1 4.03 -1.01 2.14
C MET A 1 3.23 -1.21 0.86
N LEU A 2 1.93 -1.50 0.97
CA LEU A 2 0.93 -1.50 -0.10
C LEU A 2 -0.13 -0.42 0.19
N ILE A 3 -0.65 0.26 -0.82
CA ILE A 3 -1.84 1.11 -0.74
C ILE A 3 -2.90 0.40 -1.56
N ASP A 4 -4.05 0.13 -0.97
CA ASP A 4 -5.12 -0.69 -1.52
C ASP A 4 -6.45 0.03 -1.31
N SER A 5 -6.90 0.78 -2.33
CA SER A 5 -8.19 1.48 -2.28
C SER A 5 -9.39 0.54 -2.27
N GLY A 6 -9.21 -0.75 -2.59
CA GLY A 6 -10.26 -1.77 -2.46
C GLY A 6 -10.47 -2.24 -1.03
N SER A 7 -9.58 -1.86 -0.11
CA SER A 7 -9.72 -2.11 1.32
C SER A 7 -10.35 -0.93 2.02
N GLU A 8 -11.37 -1.16 2.84
CA GLU A 8 -11.90 -0.10 3.71
C GLU A 8 -10.96 0.25 4.87
N MET A 9 -10.15 -0.71 5.30
CA MET A 9 -9.31 -0.60 6.49
C MET A 9 -7.85 -0.94 6.20
N SER A 10 -6.96 -0.35 6.99
CA SER A 10 -5.52 -0.57 6.97
C SER A 10 -5.11 -1.69 7.91
N PHE A 11 -4.06 -2.41 7.51
CA PHE A 11 -3.56 -3.56 8.24
C PHE A 11 -2.03 -3.58 8.34
N ILE A 12 -1.53 -4.07 9.46
CA ILE A 12 -0.12 -4.32 9.74
C ILE A 12 0.08 -5.77 10.15
N THR A 13 1.21 -6.38 9.83
CA THR A 13 1.52 -7.73 10.30
C THR A 13 1.75 -7.73 11.81
N ILE A 14 1.25 -8.77 12.51
CA ILE A 14 1.53 -8.95 13.95
C ILE A 14 3.05 -8.98 14.20
N GLU A 15 3.79 -9.67 13.33
CA GLU A 15 5.26 -9.71 13.30
C GLU A 15 5.87 -8.31 13.40
N LEU A 16 5.49 -7.40 12.49
CA LEU A 16 6.04 -6.04 12.48
C LEU A 16 5.59 -5.22 13.71
N THR A 17 4.39 -5.46 14.25
CA THR A 17 3.95 -4.76 15.47
C THR A 17 4.83 -5.10 16.68
N HIS A 18 5.29 -6.36 16.76
CA HIS A 18 6.19 -6.82 17.81
C HIS A 18 7.61 -6.27 17.63
N GLU A 19 8.13 -6.29 16.41
CA GLU A 19 9.44 -5.70 16.07
C GLU A 19 9.51 -4.22 16.44
N LEU A 20 8.47 -3.46 16.10
CA LEU A 20 8.35 -2.03 16.40
C LEU A 20 7.92 -1.74 17.84
N LYS A 21 7.60 -2.77 18.63
CA LYS A 21 7.13 -2.67 20.03
C LYS A 21 5.96 -1.68 20.19
N LEU A 22 5.01 -1.71 19.24
CA LEU A 22 3.86 -0.81 19.26
C LEU A 22 2.89 -1.20 20.38
N PRO A 23 2.34 -0.25 21.16
CA PRO A 23 1.31 -0.54 22.14
C PRO A 23 -0.06 -0.71 21.49
N VAL A 24 -0.84 -1.67 21.98
CA VAL A 24 -2.26 -1.79 21.63
C VAL A 24 -3.03 -0.63 22.25
N ILE A 25 -3.75 0.15 21.43
CA ILE A 25 -4.54 1.29 21.92
C ILE A 25 -6.00 0.93 22.19
N ARG A 26 -6.54 -0.07 21.48
CA ARG A 26 -7.91 -0.60 21.64
C ARG A 26 -8.07 -1.89 20.83
N LYS A 27 -9.23 -2.52 20.99
CA LYS A 27 -9.69 -3.58 20.09
C LYS A 27 -10.77 -3.08 19.14
N HIS A 28 -10.88 -3.70 17.97
CA HIS A 28 -11.89 -3.39 16.97
C HIS A 28 -12.44 -4.66 16.33
N ARG A 29 -13.76 -4.78 16.25
CA ARG A 29 -14.44 -5.96 15.72
C ARG A 29 -14.92 -5.70 14.30
N LEU A 30 -14.50 -6.53 13.35
CA LEU A 30 -14.88 -6.44 11.94
C LEU A 30 -15.49 -7.75 11.45
N SER A 31 -16.44 -7.64 10.52
CA SER A 31 -16.90 -8.77 9.72
C SER A 31 -16.06 -8.83 8.45
N ILE A 32 -15.23 -9.86 8.29
CA ILE A 32 -14.36 -10.01 7.13
C ILE A 32 -15.11 -10.79 6.04
N TYR A 33 -15.15 -10.25 4.84
CA TYR A 33 -15.70 -10.88 3.65
C TYR A 33 -14.56 -11.19 2.68
N LEU A 34 -14.42 -12.45 2.27
CA LEU A 34 -13.43 -12.87 1.28
C LEU A 34 -14.11 -12.99 -0.08
N LEU A 35 -13.70 -12.16 -1.05
CA LEU A 35 -14.14 -12.30 -2.44
C LEU A 35 -13.58 -13.61 -3.03
N GLY A 36 -14.46 -14.44 -3.61
CA GLY A 36 -14.11 -15.72 -4.24
C GLY A 36 -14.34 -16.98 -3.38
N GLY A 37 -14.86 -16.84 -2.15
CA GLY A 37 -15.21 -17.99 -1.31
C GLY A 37 -16.53 -18.65 -1.70
N THR A 38 -16.76 -19.89 -1.22
CA THR A 38 -18.03 -20.62 -1.40
C THR A 38 -19.23 -19.87 -0.80
N ARG A 39 -20.47 -20.27 -1.10
CA ARG A 39 -21.73 -19.66 -0.58
C ARG A 39 -21.74 -19.41 0.94
N ASN A 40 -20.99 -20.20 1.72
CA ASN A 40 -20.86 -20.07 3.17
C ASN A 40 -19.86 -18.98 3.60
N SER A 41 -18.97 -18.57 2.69
CA SER A 41 -17.97 -17.51 2.85
C SER A 41 -18.55 -16.10 2.64
N MET A 42 -19.78 -15.99 2.12
CA MET A 42 -20.54 -14.73 2.06
C MET A 42 -21.10 -14.30 3.41
N ARG A 43 -21.11 -15.19 4.42
CA ARG A 43 -21.36 -14.78 5.82
C ARG A 43 -20.05 -14.28 6.40
N GLY A 44 -19.90 -12.96 6.47
CA GLY A 44 -18.69 -12.33 6.98
C GLY A 44 -18.27 -12.93 8.33
N THR A 45 -17.00 -13.31 8.46
CA THR A 45 -16.49 -13.85 9.72
C THR A 45 -16.19 -12.71 10.66
N LYS A 46 -16.91 -12.63 11.78
CA LYS A 46 -16.62 -11.64 12.83
C LYS A 46 -15.30 -11.99 13.50
N ARG A 47 -14.31 -11.10 13.39
CA ARG A 47 -13.04 -11.18 14.12
C ARG A 47 -12.80 -9.91 14.91
N GLU A 48 -12.11 -10.04 16.02
CA GLU A 48 -11.60 -8.92 16.81
C GLU A 48 -10.13 -8.73 16.46
N PHE A 49 -9.72 -7.48 16.36
CA PHE A 49 -8.39 -7.05 15.95
C PHE A 49 -7.84 -6.07 16.96
N ASP A 50 -6.56 -6.23 17.31
CA ASP A 50 -5.85 -5.19 18.04
C ASP A 50 -5.55 -4.02 17.10
N VAL A 51 -5.77 -2.81 17.63
CA VAL A 51 -5.50 -1.56 16.93
C VAL A 51 -4.23 -0.95 17.50
N TYR A 52 -3.36 -0.51 16.61
CA TYR A 52 -2.13 0.18 16.93
C TYR A 52 -2.17 1.59 16.36
N GLN A 53 -1.44 2.52 16.99
CA GLN A 53 -1.18 3.86 16.46
C GLN A 53 0.29 3.96 16.08
N MET A 54 0.56 4.45 14.88
CA MET A 54 1.93 4.67 14.42
C MET A 54 2.00 5.86 13.46
N ARG A 55 3.22 6.34 13.20
CA ARG A 55 3.49 7.44 12.28
C ARG A 55 4.37 6.93 11.14
N ILE A 56 3.88 7.07 9.92
CA ILE A 56 4.60 6.65 8.70
C ILE A 56 5.23 7.91 8.11
N ARG A 57 6.56 7.95 8.04
CA ARG A 57 7.30 9.06 7.45
C ARG A 57 7.64 8.78 6.00
N SER A 58 7.51 9.79 5.15
CA SER A 58 7.96 9.71 3.77
C SER A 58 9.49 9.77 3.69
N LYS A 59 10.07 8.81 2.95
CA LYS A 59 11.50 8.81 2.64
C LYS A 59 11.87 9.94 1.67
N PRO A 60 11.12 10.19 0.58
CA PRO A 60 11.37 11.34 -0.30
C PRO A 60 11.26 12.71 0.37
N ASN A 61 10.40 12.86 1.37
CA ASN A 61 10.23 14.11 2.12
C ASN A 61 10.00 13.84 3.62
N PRO A 62 11.06 13.84 4.44
CA PRO A 62 10.97 13.54 5.87
C PRO A 62 10.08 14.48 6.69
N CYS A 63 9.78 15.69 6.17
CA CYS A 63 8.85 16.62 6.80
C CYS A 63 7.38 16.24 6.58
N THR A 64 7.12 15.27 5.70
CA THR A 64 5.78 14.71 5.49
C THR A 64 5.65 13.37 6.19
N ASP A 65 4.61 13.26 6.99
CA ASP A 65 4.28 12.05 7.71
C ASP A 65 2.76 11.88 7.79
N LEU A 66 2.34 10.66 8.09
CA LEU A 66 0.95 10.31 8.32
C LEU A 66 0.83 9.54 9.63
N GLU A 67 0.06 10.08 10.57
CA GLU A 67 -0.41 9.28 11.70
C GLU A 67 -1.54 8.35 11.25
N VAL A 68 -1.39 7.07 11.57
CA VAL A 68 -2.38 6.03 11.24
C VAL A 68 -2.76 5.22 12.46
N LYS A 69 -4.04 4.86 12.51
CA LYS A 69 -4.58 3.77 13.32
C LYS A 69 -4.77 2.55 12.42
N ILE A 70 -4.16 1.44 12.79
CA ILE A 70 -3.99 0.27 11.93
C ILE A 70 -4.28 -1.03 12.67
N LEU A 71 -4.91 -2.00 11.98
CA LEU A 71 -5.32 -3.28 12.57
C LEU A 71 -4.22 -4.33 12.39
N ALA A 72 -3.91 -5.10 13.42
CA ALA A 72 -2.93 -6.17 13.28
C ALA A 72 -3.54 -7.46 12.72
N THR A 73 -2.87 -8.09 11.75
CA THR A 73 -3.30 -9.35 11.11
C THR A 73 -2.09 -10.25 10.87
N ASP A 74 -2.30 -11.56 10.80
CA ASP A 74 -1.23 -12.51 10.45
C ASP A 74 -0.78 -12.36 8.98
N LEU A 75 -1.73 -11.99 8.13
CA LEU A 75 -1.56 -11.98 6.68
C LEU A 75 -2.19 -10.73 6.05
N ILE A 76 -1.38 -10.01 5.26
CA ILE A 76 -1.80 -8.81 4.53
C ILE A 76 -2.46 -9.14 3.19
N SER A 77 -1.97 -10.17 2.50
CA SER A 77 -2.53 -10.66 1.24
C SER A 77 -2.30 -12.16 1.11
N GLY A 78 -3.35 -12.91 0.79
CA GLY A 78 -3.25 -14.33 0.41
C GLY A 78 -2.78 -14.54 -1.04
N MET A 79 -2.70 -13.45 -1.82
CA MET A 79 -2.22 -13.47 -3.20
C MET A 79 -0.84 -12.85 -3.30
N PHE A 80 -0.06 -13.39 -4.23
CA PHE A 80 1.22 -12.82 -4.60
C PHE A 80 1.01 -11.46 -5.29
N ILE A 81 1.56 -10.39 -4.70
CA ILE A 81 1.55 -9.05 -5.30
C ILE A 81 2.81 -8.93 -6.16
N GLN A 82 2.62 -8.89 -7.48
CA GLN A 82 3.73 -8.66 -8.40
C GLN A 82 4.31 -7.27 -8.17
N ASP A 83 5.64 -7.19 -8.10
CA ASP A 83 6.35 -5.92 -8.13
C ASP A 83 6.09 -5.23 -9.48
N PRO A 84 5.47 -4.03 -9.51
CA PRO A 84 5.15 -3.37 -10.77
C PRO A 84 6.38 -2.90 -11.52
N SER A 85 7.55 -2.78 -10.86
CA SER A 85 8.81 -2.55 -11.55
C SER A 85 9.18 -3.72 -12.48
N LYS A 86 8.56 -4.89 -12.31
CA LYS A 86 8.71 -6.04 -13.23
C LYS A 86 7.79 -5.94 -14.46
N CYS A 87 6.85 -4.99 -14.51
CA CYS A 87 6.07 -4.70 -15.71
C CYS A 87 6.86 -3.82 -16.69
N GLN A 88 7.04 -4.28 -17.94
CA GLN A 88 7.83 -3.56 -18.95
C GLN A 88 7.30 -2.16 -19.26
N LYS A 89 5.97 -2.00 -19.29
CA LYS A 89 5.33 -0.69 -19.52
C LYS A 89 5.69 0.30 -18.41
N ILE A 90 5.56 -0.11 -17.15
CA ILE A 90 5.88 0.70 -15.98
C ILE A 90 7.37 1.05 -15.98
N ARG A 91 8.26 0.09 -16.27
CA ARG A 91 9.71 0.37 -16.39
C ARG A 91 10.03 1.40 -17.46
N LYS A 92 9.49 1.24 -18.67
CA LYS A 92 9.74 2.15 -19.78
C LYS A 92 9.31 3.57 -19.39
N PHE A 93 8.12 3.68 -18.82
CA PHE A 93 7.57 4.94 -18.36
C PHE A 93 8.40 5.61 -17.25
N MET A 94 8.84 4.82 -16.26
CA MET A 94 9.73 5.31 -15.21
C MET A 94 11.05 5.81 -15.79
N HIS A 95 11.63 5.05 -16.72
CA HIS A 95 12.89 5.39 -17.37
C HIS A 95 12.79 6.71 -18.15
N GLU A 96 11.73 6.90 -18.94
CA GLU A 96 11.47 8.15 -19.68
C GLU A 96 11.37 9.38 -18.76
N ARG A 97 11.01 9.19 -17.49
CA ARG A 97 10.89 10.26 -16.49
C ARG A 97 12.05 10.36 -15.52
N GLY A 98 13.09 9.54 -15.69
CA GLY A 98 14.23 9.50 -14.77
C GLY A 98 13.83 9.07 -13.35
N TRP A 99 12.78 8.27 -13.21
CA TRP A 99 12.32 7.74 -11.92
C TRP A 99 12.98 6.40 -11.63
N MET A 100 13.44 6.22 -10.39
CA MET A 100 14.01 4.96 -9.92
C MET A 100 13.14 4.36 -8.82
N PRO A 101 12.89 3.03 -8.84
CA PRO A 101 12.28 2.37 -7.70
C PRO A 101 13.23 2.45 -6.50
N GLU A 102 12.74 2.95 -5.36
CA GLU A 102 13.53 3.02 -4.12
C GLU A 102 13.75 1.64 -3.50
N ASP A 103 12.82 0.69 -3.72
CA ASP A 103 12.90 -0.68 -3.22
C ASP A 103 12.62 -1.68 -4.36
N SER A 104 13.58 -1.87 -5.26
CA SER A 104 13.65 -3.11 -6.04
C SER A 104 14.54 -4.10 -5.29
N SER A 105 14.12 -4.57 -4.11
CA SER A 105 14.75 -5.75 -3.54
C SER A 105 14.45 -6.93 -4.47
N PRO A 106 15.47 -7.69 -4.93
CA PRO A 106 15.28 -8.78 -5.89
C PRO A 106 14.37 -9.90 -5.33
N ASN A 107 14.25 -9.96 -4.00
CA ASN A 107 13.40 -10.88 -3.28
C ASN A 107 12.04 -10.24 -3.00
N ASN A 108 10.98 -10.99 -3.29
CA ASN A 108 9.59 -10.65 -3.03
C ASN A 108 9.33 -10.42 -1.53
N GLU A 109 9.75 -9.28 -1.00
CA GLU A 109 9.53 -8.98 0.41
C GLU A 109 8.04 -8.86 0.69
N LYS A 110 7.58 -9.75 1.58
CA LYS A 110 6.26 -9.76 2.19
C LYS A 110 5.93 -8.33 2.62
N LYS A 111 4.90 -7.71 2.02
CA LYS A 111 4.48 -6.37 2.41
C LYS A 111 3.86 -6.46 3.81
N ASN A 112 4.50 -5.84 4.79
CA ASN A 112 4.06 -5.88 6.19
C ASN A 112 2.98 -4.84 6.56
N ILE A 113 2.77 -3.84 5.70
CA ILE A 113 1.77 -2.78 5.90
C ILE A 113 0.93 -2.65 4.64
N ARG A 114 -0.39 -2.58 4.82
CA ARG A 114 -1.38 -2.21 3.80
C ARG A 114 -2.21 -1.02 4.29
N LEU A 115 -2.18 0.07 3.55
CA LEU A 115 -3.04 1.23 3.77
C LEU A 115 -4.31 1.09 2.95
N GLY A 116 -5.46 1.21 3.60
CA GLY A 116 -6.77 1.17 2.96
C GLY A 116 -7.23 2.54 2.45
N ALA A 117 -8.46 2.54 1.96
CA ALA A 117 -9.17 3.68 1.42
C ALA A 117 -9.36 4.82 2.43
N GLU A 118 -9.38 4.51 3.74
CA GLU A 118 -9.58 5.51 4.79
C GLU A 118 -8.43 6.53 4.86
N TYR A 119 -7.24 6.18 4.36
CA TYR A 119 -6.11 7.11 4.24
C TYR A 119 -5.84 7.55 2.81
N PHE A 120 -6.55 7.02 1.80
CA PHE A 120 -6.23 7.26 0.40
C PHE A 120 -6.27 8.74 0.01
N ARG A 121 -7.28 9.48 0.48
CA ARG A 121 -7.35 10.93 0.26
C ARG A 121 -6.27 11.70 1.00
N SER A 122 -5.92 11.28 2.21
CA SER A 122 -4.91 11.94 3.04
C SER A 122 -3.50 11.81 2.47
N ILE A 123 -3.23 10.73 1.73
CA ILE A 123 -1.93 10.50 1.11
C ILE A 123 -1.84 11.08 -0.31
N GLN A 124 -2.96 11.32 -1.00
CA GLN A 124 -2.94 11.83 -2.36
C GLN A 124 -2.46 13.29 -2.37
N SER A 125 -1.35 13.55 -3.07
CA SER A 125 -0.68 14.86 -3.08
C SER A 125 -0.81 15.62 -4.40
N GLY A 126 -1.45 15.02 -5.42
CA GLY A 126 -1.59 15.67 -6.72
C GLY A 126 -2.62 15.00 -7.64
N THR A 127 -2.57 15.43 -8.90
CA THR A 127 -3.50 14.98 -9.93
C THR A 127 -3.11 13.62 -10.48
N VAL A 128 -4.09 12.72 -10.57
CA VAL A 128 -3.92 11.42 -11.21
C VAL A 128 -3.65 11.64 -12.70
N THR A 129 -2.55 11.10 -13.20
CA THR A 129 -2.16 11.16 -14.61
C THR A 129 -2.48 9.83 -15.28
N LYS A 130 -3.28 9.85 -16.34
CA LYS A 130 -3.49 8.69 -17.21
C LYS A 130 -2.23 8.44 -18.04
N LEU A 131 -1.71 7.22 -18.04
CA LEU A 131 -0.53 6.82 -18.80
C LEU A 131 -0.91 6.10 -20.09
N ASP A 132 -1.85 5.15 -19.99
CA ASP A 132 -2.48 4.50 -21.14
C ASP A 132 -3.96 4.22 -20.81
N GLU A 133 -4.66 3.44 -21.64
CA GLU A 133 -6.08 3.12 -21.43
C GLU A 133 -6.39 2.46 -20.08
N ASN A 134 -5.42 1.73 -19.52
CA ASN A 134 -5.58 0.92 -18.33
C ASN A 134 -4.68 1.38 -17.17
N LEU A 135 -3.58 2.08 -17.44
CA LEU A 135 -2.58 2.45 -16.43
C LEU A 135 -2.65 3.93 -16.06
N PHE A 136 -2.69 4.20 -14.76
CA PHE A 136 -2.70 5.54 -14.18
C PHE A 136 -1.60 5.67 -13.15
N VAL A 137 -1.14 6.90 -12.91
CA VAL A 137 -0.21 7.25 -11.84
C VAL A 137 -0.83 8.30 -10.94
N SER A 138 -0.82 8.04 -9.63
CA SER A 138 -1.21 9.01 -8.61
C SER A 138 -0.01 9.45 -7.78
N PRO A 139 0.27 10.76 -7.67
CA PRO A 139 1.23 11.29 -6.71
C PRO A 139 0.69 11.12 -5.28
N THR A 140 1.56 10.71 -4.37
CA THR A 140 1.27 10.60 -2.94
C THR A 140 2.35 11.28 -2.11
N ILE A 141 2.10 11.49 -0.82
CA ILE A 141 3.13 11.95 0.12
C ILE A 141 4.30 10.96 0.22
N PHE A 142 4.09 9.70 -0.17
CA PHE A 142 5.09 8.61 -0.13
C PHE A 142 5.77 8.33 -1.47
N GLY A 143 5.62 9.20 -2.47
CA GLY A 143 6.11 8.97 -3.84
C GLY A 143 4.96 8.76 -4.82
N PHE A 144 5.01 7.77 -5.69
CA PHE A 144 4.01 7.55 -6.74
C PHE A 144 3.32 6.20 -6.60
N THR A 145 2.04 6.10 -6.97
CA THR A 145 1.34 4.82 -7.07
C THR A 145 0.92 4.57 -8.50
N PHE A 146 1.06 3.33 -8.96
CA PHE A 146 0.52 2.91 -10.25
C PHE A 146 -0.80 2.19 -10.00
N MET A 147 -1.80 2.51 -10.81
CA MET A 147 -3.13 1.95 -10.70
C MET A 147 -3.50 1.36 -12.04
N ASP A 148 -3.91 0.10 -12.04
CA ASP A 148 -4.41 -0.57 -13.24
C ASP A 148 -5.94 -0.58 -13.23
N LYS A 149 -6.54 -0.41 -14.40
CA LYS A 149 -7.97 -0.48 -14.63
C LYS A 149 -8.34 -1.96 -14.67
N ILE A 150 -9.04 -2.43 -13.66
CA ILE A 150 -9.66 -3.75 -13.73
C ILE A 150 -11.02 -3.56 -14.39
N ASP A 151 -11.27 -4.27 -15.49
CA ASP A 151 -12.63 -4.49 -15.97
C ASP A 151 -13.46 -5.03 -14.80
N GLN A 152 -14.54 -4.32 -14.44
CA GLN A 152 -15.39 -4.50 -13.23
C GLN A 152 -15.15 -3.53 -12.04
N GLY A 153 -14.54 -2.37 -12.26
CA GLY A 153 -14.80 -1.19 -11.41
C GLY A 153 -14.03 -1.10 -10.08
N ASN A 154 -13.08 -2.00 -9.81
CA ASN A 154 -12.16 -1.89 -8.68
C ASN A 154 -10.73 -1.69 -9.19
N ALA A 155 -10.03 -0.64 -8.74
CA ALA A 155 -8.63 -0.43 -9.09
C ALA A 155 -7.72 -1.33 -8.26
N ARG A 156 -6.81 -2.07 -8.89
CA ARG A 156 -5.65 -2.66 -8.21
C ARG A 156 -4.61 -1.54 -8.13
N VAL A 157 -4.48 -0.95 -6.95
CA VAL A 157 -3.43 0.03 -6.66
C VAL A 157 -2.18 -0.76 -6.30
N ILE A 158 -1.11 -0.60 -7.08
CA ILE A 158 0.20 -1.11 -6.70
C ILE A 158 1.15 0.07 -6.51
N VAL A 159 1.71 0.14 -5.32
CA VAL A 159 2.58 1.23 -4.91
C VAL A 159 4.01 0.89 -5.26
N LEU A 160 4.66 1.77 -6.01
CA LEU A 160 6.09 1.79 -6.20
C LEU A 160 6.63 3.05 -5.54
N PHE A 161 7.42 2.92 -4.49
CA PHE A 161 8.18 4.06 -3.99
C PHE A 161 9.16 4.47 -5.09
N LEU A 162 8.96 5.66 -5.67
CA LEU A 162 9.80 6.18 -6.74
C LEU A 162 10.44 7.50 -6.27
N SER A 163 11.76 7.55 -6.29
CA SER A 163 12.54 8.78 -6.11
C SER A 163 13.03 9.31 -7.45
N ARG A 164 13.19 10.64 -7.57
CA ARG A 164 13.84 11.28 -8.74
C ARG A 164 15.35 11.11 -8.62
N LYS A 165 16.02 10.90 -9.76
CA LYS A 165 17.48 10.70 -9.84
C LYS A 165 18.33 11.79 -9.16
N ASP A 166 17.79 13.00 -9.02
CA ASP A 166 18.53 14.17 -8.51
C ASP A 166 18.30 14.46 -7.02
N THR A 167 17.41 13.73 -6.35
CA THR A 167 17.23 13.83 -4.91
C THR A 167 18.24 12.94 -4.21
N LYS A 168 19.40 13.52 -3.84
CA LYS A 168 20.37 12.89 -2.93
C LYS A 168 19.65 12.44 -1.66
N SER A 169 19.41 11.14 -1.53
CA SER A 169 19.00 10.52 -0.27
C SER A 169 20.25 10.29 0.57
N PHE A 170 20.24 10.83 1.79
CA PHE A 170 21.21 10.47 2.82
C PHE A 170 20.67 9.26 3.59
N ASP A 171 21.55 8.28 3.82
CA ASP A 171 21.22 7.02 4.48
C ASP A 171 20.99 7.20 5.99
N LEU A 172 20.00 6.46 6.50
CA LEU A 172 20.02 5.86 7.84
C LEU A 172 19.98 4.35 7.66
#